data_AF-A0AAD7GB00-F1
#
_entry.id   AF-A0AAD7GB00-F1
#
_cell.length_a   1.000
_cell.length_b   1.000
_cell.length_c   1.000
_cell.angle_alpha   90.00
_cell.angle_beta   90.00
_cell.angle_gamma   90.00
#
_symmetry.space_group_name_H-M   'P 1'
#
loop_
_entity.id
_entity.type
_entity.pdbx_description
1 polymer ?
#
loop_
_entity_poly.entity_id
_entity_poly.type
_entity_poly.pdbx_seq_one_letter_code
_entity_poly.pdbx_strand_id
1 'polypeptide(L)'
;MNSLLSSGSRLCSLAPRTCRSLATATKSRPVPSRRGIHNLLPTASQIPLIRAAESITTPEAFLKAIGRSADTKVSVESWDEFWQQSSANLKSAGVGVRDRRYILWCMEKYRSGLSVEEFAHEPRPKKTVRGWGPTVQDGKRIRSRRDRTK
;
A
#
# COMPACT_ATOMS: atom_id res chain seq x y z
N MET A 1 74.86 36.76 -4.16
CA MET A 1 74.78 37.70 -3.02
C MET A 1 73.32 38.04 -2.80
N ASN A 2 72.84 37.76 -1.58
CA ASN A 2 71.84 38.47 -0.75
C ASN A 2 70.63 39.17 -1.40
N SER A 3 69.44 39.30 -0.83
CA SER A 3 68.65 38.77 0.29
C SER A 3 67.34 39.62 0.27
N LEU A 4 66.30 39.17 1.01
CA LEU A 4 65.16 39.95 1.56
C LEU A 4 63.92 40.13 0.63
N LEU A 5 62.80 39.45 0.87
CA LEU A 5 61.78 39.64 1.94
C LEU A 5 61.03 40.99 1.86
N SER A 6 59.74 40.93 1.48
CA SER A 6 58.64 41.76 2.04
C SER A 6 57.30 41.22 1.49
N SER A 7 56.52 40.45 2.25
CA SER A 7 55.53 40.89 3.25
C SER A 7 54.38 41.72 2.64
N GLY A 8 53.18 41.13 2.63
CA GLY A 8 51.97 41.78 2.12
C GLY A 8 50.67 41.02 2.43
N SER A 9 50.45 40.78 3.72
CA SER A 9 49.14 40.78 4.42
C SER A 9 47.90 40.26 3.66
N ARG A 10 47.51 39.03 4.02
CA ARG A 10 46.15 38.51 3.87
C ARG A 10 45.20 39.32 4.75
N LEU A 11 44.33 40.14 4.16
CA LEU A 11 43.19 40.71 4.86
C LEU A 11 42.08 39.66 4.91
N CYS A 12 42.11 38.81 5.94
CA CYS A 12 40.95 38.06 6.40
C CYS A 12 39.95 39.05 7.02
N SER A 13 38.94 39.46 6.25
CA SER A 13 37.79 40.18 6.80
C SER A 13 36.93 39.22 7.62
N LEU A 14 37.02 39.33 8.94
CA LEU A 14 36.13 38.70 9.92
C LEU A 14 34.73 39.33 9.81
N ALA A 15 33.82 38.67 9.10
CA ALA A 15 32.40 38.93 9.26
C ALA A 15 31.84 37.96 10.33
N PRO A 16 31.26 38.44 11.44
CA PRO A 16 30.55 37.56 12.37
C PRO A 16 29.23 37.17 11.72
N ARG A 17 29.20 36.04 11.02
CA ARG A 17 27.92 35.43 10.65
C ARG A 17 27.39 34.71 11.88
N THR A 18 26.42 35.37 12.50
CA THR A 18 25.55 34.87 13.54
C THR A 18 25.14 33.43 13.26
N CYS A 19 25.75 32.48 13.97
CA CYS A 19 25.28 31.11 14.00
C CYS A 19 23.89 31.13 14.66
N ARG A 20 22.84 31.06 13.85
CA ARG A 20 21.50 30.73 14.36
C ARG A 20 21.58 29.32 14.93
N SER A 21 21.66 29.22 16.25
CA SER A 21 21.45 27.96 16.95
C SER A 21 20.05 27.47 16.61
N LEU A 22 19.97 26.34 15.90
CA LEU A 22 18.73 25.60 15.77
C LEU A 22 18.50 24.86 17.10
N ALA A 23 17.97 25.59 18.08
CA ALA A 23 17.33 24.97 19.22
C ALA A 23 16.10 24.21 18.68
N THR A 24 16.26 22.93 18.40
CA THR A 24 15.13 22.04 18.16
C THR A 24 14.45 21.88 19.51
N ALA A 25 13.37 22.64 19.73
CA ALA A 25 12.43 22.35 20.78
C ALA A 25 11.88 20.93 20.52
N THR A 26 12.44 19.96 21.22
CA THR A 26 11.89 18.61 21.32
C THR A 26 10.58 18.71 22.09
N LYS A 27 9.52 19.13 21.38
CA LYS A 27 8.16 18.77 21.79
C LYS A 27 8.13 17.25 21.80
N SER A 28 8.27 16.66 22.98
CA SER A 28 7.95 15.26 23.23
C SER A 28 6.48 15.09 22.90
N ARG A 29 6.18 14.83 21.61
CA ARG A 29 4.87 14.33 21.24
C ARG A 29 4.72 13.02 21.99
N PRO A 30 3.67 12.84 22.82
CA PRO A 30 3.45 11.56 23.46
C PRO A 30 3.37 10.52 22.35
N VAL A 31 4.27 9.54 22.40
CA VAL A 31 4.18 8.37 21.52
C VAL A 31 2.81 7.77 21.82
N PRO A 32 1.87 7.71 20.86
CA PRO A 32 0.58 7.10 21.13
C PRO A 32 0.87 5.67 21.60
N SER A 33 0.35 5.33 22.78
CA SER A 33 0.49 3.98 23.33
C SER A 33 0.19 2.98 22.23
N ARG A 34 1.08 1.99 22.08
CA ARG A 34 1.02 0.95 21.05
C ARG A 34 -0.36 0.32 21.18
N ARG A 35 -1.30 0.75 20.32
CA ARG A 35 -2.72 0.41 20.42
C ARG A 35 -2.82 -1.07 20.74
N GLY A 36 -3.19 -1.37 21.97
CA GLY A 36 -3.47 -2.72 22.43
C GLY A 36 -4.72 -3.16 21.71
N ILE A 37 -4.58 -3.63 20.47
CA ILE A 37 -5.61 -4.40 19.78
C ILE A 37 -5.48 -5.85 20.27
N HIS A 38 -5.45 -6.03 21.58
CA HIS A 38 -5.60 -7.33 22.20
C HIS A 38 -6.86 -7.24 23.05
N ASN A 39 -7.84 -8.09 22.71
CA ASN A 39 -8.98 -8.44 23.56
C ASN A 39 -10.28 -7.64 23.39
N LEU A 40 -10.60 -7.16 22.19
CA LEU A 40 -12.00 -7.21 21.77
C LEU A 40 -12.19 -8.56 21.08
N LEU A 41 -12.50 -9.59 21.89
CA LEU A 41 -12.86 -10.90 21.39
C LEU A 41 -14.16 -10.73 20.56
N PRO A 42 -14.16 -11.01 19.25
CA PRO A 42 -15.42 -11.12 18.53
C PRO A 42 -16.16 -12.30 19.16
N THR A 43 -17.36 -12.07 19.68
CA THR A 43 -18.23 -13.17 20.13
C THR A 43 -18.41 -14.12 18.95
N ALA A 44 -17.84 -15.32 19.06
CA ALA A 44 -17.62 -16.27 17.98
C ALA A 44 -18.91 -16.90 17.39
N SER A 45 -20.09 -16.37 17.73
CA SER A 45 -21.39 -16.98 17.44
C SER A 45 -22.36 -16.09 16.66
N GLN A 46 -21.93 -14.94 16.14
CA GLN A 46 -22.71 -14.20 15.15
C GLN A 46 -22.21 -14.56 13.75
N ILE A 47 -22.71 -15.67 13.21
CA ILE A 47 -22.83 -15.80 11.75
C ILE A 47 -23.95 -14.82 11.39
N PRO A 48 -23.68 -13.68 10.74
CA PRO A 48 -24.74 -12.73 10.42
C PRO A 48 -25.77 -13.41 9.52
N LEU A 49 -27.05 -13.14 9.81
CA LEU A 49 -28.28 -13.58 9.13
C LEU A 49 -28.38 -13.22 7.62
N ILE A 50 -27.28 -12.77 7.00
CA ILE A 50 -27.25 -12.18 5.66
C ILE A 50 -27.11 -13.24 4.57
N ARG A 51 -26.91 -14.50 4.97
CA ARG A 51 -26.86 -15.70 4.12
C ARG A 51 -28.11 -15.90 3.24
N ALA A 52 -29.20 -15.19 3.50
CA ALA A 52 -30.44 -15.31 2.74
C ALA A 52 -30.60 -14.33 1.58
N ALA A 53 -29.83 -13.23 1.51
CA ALA A 53 -30.08 -12.15 0.55
C ALA A 53 -29.34 -12.32 -0.80
N GLU A 54 -28.21 -13.05 -0.80
CA GLU A 54 -27.43 -13.31 -2.01
C GLU A 54 -27.46 -14.79 -2.34
N SER A 55 -27.66 -15.14 -3.62
CA SER A 55 -27.78 -16.51 -4.13
C SER A 55 -26.47 -17.33 -4.08
N ILE A 56 -25.58 -17.04 -3.11
CA ILE A 56 -24.27 -17.64 -2.96
C ILE A 56 -24.38 -18.82 -2.00
N THR A 57 -24.77 -19.97 -2.54
CA THR A 57 -24.96 -21.20 -1.74
C THR A 57 -23.65 -21.96 -1.53
N THR A 58 -22.62 -21.73 -2.36
CA THR A 58 -21.35 -22.47 -2.33
C THR A 58 -20.14 -21.55 -2.08
N PRO A 59 -19.08 -22.03 -1.41
CA PRO A 59 -17.85 -21.26 -1.23
C PRO A 59 -17.16 -20.96 -2.57
N GLU A 60 -17.29 -21.84 -3.57
CA GLU A 60 -16.80 -21.56 -4.92
C GLU A 60 -17.55 -20.40 -5.60
N ALA A 61 -18.87 -20.32 -5.41
CA ALA A 61 -19.64 -19.19 -5.93
C ALA A 61 -19.20 -17.87 -5.28
N PHE A 62 -18.88 -17.90 -3.97
CA PHE A 62 -18.32 -16.75 -3.28
C PHE A 62 -16.96 -16.34 -3.87
N LEU A 63 -16.06 -17.30 -4.08
CA LEU A 63 -14.73 -17.04 -4.65
C LEU A 63 -14.79 -16.53 -6.09
N LYS A 64 -15.78 -16.97 -6.89
CA LYS A 64 -16.06 -16.41 -8.22
C LYS A 64 -16.60 -14.99 -8.14
N ALA A 65 -17.54 -14.73 -7.22
CA ALA A 65 -18.16 -13.42 -7.05
C ALA A 65 -17.17 -12.32 -6.62
N ILE A 66 -16.22 -12.64 -5.73
CA ILE A 66 -15.19 -11.66 -5.32
C ILE A 66 -14.15 -11.37 -6.42
N GLY A 67 -14.06 -12.22 -7.45
CA GLY A 67 -13.16 -12.07 -8.59
C GLY A 67 -11.66 -12.19 -8.27
N ARG A 68 -10.82 -11.50 -9.06
CA ARG A 68 -9.34 -11.50 -8.95
C ARG A 68 -8.68 -12.89 -9.03
N SER A 69 -9.32 -13.80 -9.75
CA SER A 69 -8.90 -15.19 -9.89
C SER A 69 -8.74 -15.88 -8.53
N ALA A 70 -9.62 -15.59 -7.57
CA ALA A 70 -9.58 -16.22 -6.24
C ALA A 70 -10.07 -17.67 -6.26
N ASP A 71 -10.98 -17.99 -7.18
CA ASP A 71 -11.49 -19.33 -7.50
C ASP A 71 -10.40 -20.33 -7.88
N THR A 72 -9.41 -19.89 -8.66
CA THR A 72 -8.30 -20.77 -9.10
C THR A 72 -7.23 -20.98 -8.04
N LYS A 73 -7.22 -20.18 -6.96
CA LYS A 73 -6.16 -20.17 -5.94
C LYS A 73 -6.54 -20.96 -4.70
N VAL A 74 -7.83 -21.09 -4.41
CA VAL A 74 -8.33 -21.78 -3.23
C VAL A 74 -9.49 -22.67 -3.65
N SER A 75 -9.28 -23.97 -3.59
CA SER A 75 -10.35 -24.97 -3.74
C SER A 75 -10.81 -25.38 -2.35
N VAL A 76 -12.05 -25.03 -1.98
CA VAL A 76 -12.68 -25.52 -0.74
C VAL A 76 -14.09 -25.97 -1.08
N GLU A 77 -14.45 -27.17 -0.64
CA GLU A 77 -15.77 -27.77 -0.88
C GLU A 77 -16.75 -27.42 0.25
N SER A 78 -16.27 -27.31 1.48
CA SER A 78 -17.08 -27.03 2.67
C SER A 78 -17.04 -25.57 3.11
N TRP A 79 -18.21 -25.02 3.44
CA TRP A 79 -18.33 -23.67 4.00
C TRP A 79 -17.63 -23.53 5.36
N ASP A 80 -17.73 -24.55 6.21
CA ASP A 80 -17.18 -24.48 7.56
C ASP A 80 -15.65 -24.46 7.53
N GLU A 81 -15.06 -25.28 6.65
CA GLU A 81 -13.62 -25.28 6.40
C GLU A 81 -13.17 -23.96 5.79
N PHE A 82 -13.96 -23.38 4.88
CA PHE A 82 -13.66 -22.09 4.26
C PHE A 82 -13.58 -20.97 5.30
N TRP A 83 -14.55 -20.90 6.22
CA TRP A 83 -14.58 -19.88 7.27
C TRP A 83 -13.55 -20.08 8.37
N GLN A 84 -13.04 -21.30 8.55
CA GLN A 84 -11.92 -21.61 9.44
C GLN A 84 -10.55 -21.35 8.81
N GLN A 85 -10.48 -20.99 7.52
CA GLN A 85 -9.21 -20.70 6.87
C GLN A 85 -8.50 -19.52 7.53
N SER A 86 -7.28 -19.78 7.99
CA SER A 86 -6.39 -18.76 8.52
C SER A 86 -5.36 -18.32 7.47
N SER A 87 -4.68 -17.20 7.73
CA SER A 87 -3.57 -16.75 6.87
C SER A 87 -2.41 -17.77 6.79
N ALA A 88 -2.26 -18.62 7.80
CA ALA A 88 -1.26 -19.69 7.83
C ALA A 88 -1.67 -20.84 6.91
N ASN A 89 -2.93 -21.27 6.96
CA ASN A 89 -3.48 -22.33 6.12
C ASN A 89 -3.41 -21.95 4.64
N LEU A 90 -3.78 -20.70 4.31
CA LEU A 90 -3.67 -20.19 2.94
C LEU A 90 -2.20 -20.04 2.50
N LYS A 91 -1.27 -19.82 3.44
CA LYS A 91 0.17 -19.78 3.12
C LYS A 91 0.70 -21.18 2.80
N SER A 92 0.31 -22.20 3.57
CA SER A 92 0.67 -23.59 3.28
C SER A 92 0.08 -24.08 1.96
N ALA A 93 -1.10 -23.58 1.58
CA ALA A 93 -1.71 -23.82 0.27
C ALA A 93 -1.03 -23.06 -0.90
N GLY A 94 0.04 -22.30 -0.65
CA GLY A 94 0.80 -21.59 -1.70
C GLY A 94 0.16 -20.30 -2.22
N VAL A 95 -0.94 -19.83 -1.63
CA VAL A 95 -1.64 -18.61 -2.07
C VAL A 95 -0.74 -17.39 -1.82
N GLY A 96 -0.60 -16.48 -2.79
CA GLY A 96 0.24 -15.28 -2.64
C GLY A 96 -0.22 -14.32 -1.53
N VAL A 97 0.71 -13.57 -0.91
CA VAL A 97 0.41 -12.67 0.23
C VAL A 97 -0.73 -11.69 -0.06
N ARG A 98 -0.77 -11.12 -1.27
CA ARG A 98 -1.79 -10.15 -1.69
C ARG A 98 -3.18 -10.80 -1.76
N ASP A 99 -3.24 -12.02 -2.28
CA ASP A 99 -4.48 -12.76 -2.45
C ASP A 99 -5.03 -13.23 -1.10
N ARG A 100 -4.16 -13.75 -0.21
CA ARG A 100 -4.57 -14.11 1.16
C ARG A 100 -5.20 -12.95 1.91
N ARG A 101 -4.58 -11.76 1.84
CA ARG A 101 -5.12 -10.55 2.46
C ARG A 101 -6.45 -10.12 1.86
N TYR A 102 -6.60 -10.27 0.54
CA TYR A 102 -7.84 -9.93 -0.16
C TYR A 102 -8.97 -10.87 0.24
N ILE A 103 -8.75 -12.19 0.19
CA ILE A 103 -9.75 -13.21 0.53
C ILE A 103 -10.23 -13.02 1.97
N LEU A 104 -9.30 -12.91 2.93
CA LEU A 104 -9.64 -12.70 4.35
C LEU A 104 -10.38 -11.38 4.59
N TRP A 105 -10.03 -10.32 3.85
CA TRP A 105 -10.75 -9.05 3.94
C TRP A 105 -12.17 -9.17 3.38
N CYS A 106 -12.36 -9.83 2.24
CA CYS A 106 -13.68 -10.11 1.66
C CYS A 106 -14.54 -10.95 2.62
N MET A 107 -13.94 -11.97 3.23
CA MET A 107 -14.58 -12.80 4.25
C MET A 107 -15.07 -11.93 5.43
N GLU A 108 -14.24 -11.02 5.94
CA GLU A 108 -14.62 -10.12 7.03
C GLU A 108 -15.73 -9.14 6.62
N LYS A 109 -15.70 -8.63 5.38
CA LYS A 109 -16.73 -7.74 4.84
C LYS A 109 -18.07 -8.43 4.68
N TYR A 110 -18.05 -9.66 4.18
CA TYR A 110 -19.22 -10.52 4.09
C TYR A 110 -19.80 -10.85 5.48
N ARG A 111 -18.93 -11.11 6.47
CA ARG A 111 -19.33 -11.28 7.89
C ARG A 111 -19.84 -9.99 8.54
N SER A 112 -19.46 -8.83 8.02
CA SER A 112 -20.00 -7.54 8.46
C SER A 112 -21.34 -7.22 7.80
N GLY A 113 -21.75 -8.01 6.81
CA GLY A 113 -23.02 -7.87 6.14
C GLY A 113 -23.07 -6.98 4.91
N LEU A 114 -21.91 -6.64 4.37
CA LEU A 114 -21.83 -5.92 3.10
C LEU A 114 -22.02 -6.89 1.95
N SER A 115 -22.71 -6.44 0.91
CA SER A 115 -22.94 -7.24 -0.30
C SER A 115 -21.65 -7.46 -1.06
N VAL A 116 -21.50 -8.61 -1.72
CA VAL A 116 -20.25 -8.93 -2.44
C VAL A 116 -19.99 -7.91 -3.55
N GLU A 117 -21.04 -7.47 -4.24
CA GLU A 117 -20.95 -6.47 -5.31
C GLU A 117 -20.44 -5.10 -4.82
N GLU A 118 -20.71 -4.73 -3.57
CA GLU A 118 -20.31 -3.43 -3.03
C GLU A 118 -18.80 -3.35 -2.79
N PHE A 119 -18.20 -4.43 -2.29
CA PHE A 119 -16.78 -4.43 -1.90
C PHE A 119 -15.85 -5.14 -2.90
N ALA A 120 -16.37 -6.05 -3.73
CA ALA A 120 -15.57 -6.77 -4.70
C ALA A 120 -15.18 -5.84 -5.85
N HIS A 121 -13.88 -5.76 -6.11
CA HIS A 121 -13.35 -4.94 -7.19
C HIS A 121 -12.38 -5.74 -8.04
N GLU A 122 -12.55 -5.62 -9.34
CA GLU A 122 -11.65 -6.18 -10.32
C GLU A 122 -10.21 -5.66 -10.15
N PRO A 123 -9.20 -6.47 -10.52
CA PRO A 123 -7.84 -6.01 -10.48
C PRO A 123 -7.67 -4.83 -11.43
N ARG A 124 -7.13 -3.73 -10.91
CA ARG A 124 -6.86 -2.54 -11.74
C ARG A 124 -6.06 -2.95 -12.97
N PRO A 125 -6.49 -2.53 -14.18
CA PRO A 125 -5.81 -2.90 -15.40
C PRO A 125 -4.36 -2.41 -15.37
N LYS A 126 -3.48 -3.18 -16.02
CA LYS A 126 -2.06 -2.83 -16.11
C LYS A 126 -1.94 -1.49 -16.86
N LYS A 127 -1.14 -0.57 -16.31
CA LYS A 127 -0.82 0.68 -16.99
C LYS A 127 -0.13 0.39 -18.32
N THR A 128 -0.73 0.85 -19.41
CA THR A 128 -0.18 0.73 -20.77
C THR A 128 1.04 1.62 -20.96
N VAL A 129 0.96 2.88 -20.54
CA VAL A 129 2.04 3.87 -20.67
C VAL A 129 2.73 4.12 -19.33
N ARG A 130 4.07 4.07 -19.31
CA ARG A 130 4.89 4.46 -18.14
C ARG A 130 5.48 5.85 -18.37
N GLY A 131 5.17 6.80 -17.49
CA GLY A 131 5.59 8.20 -17.58
C GLY A 131 4.39 9.15 -17.48
N TRP A 132 4.61 10.35 -16.95
CA TRP A 132 3.62 11.42 -16.88
C TRP A 132 4.23 12.70 -17.45
N GLY A 133 3.46 13.43 -18.27
CA GLY A 133 3.81 14.76 -18.78
C GLY A 133 3.95 14.85 -20.30
N PRO A 134 4.01 16.07 -20.87
CA PRO A 134 4.05 16.32 -22.32
C PRO A 134 5.19 15.62 -23.05
N THR A 135 6.26 15.30 -22.31
CA THR A 135 7.47 14.66 -22.79
C THR A 135 7.29 13.17 -23.08
N VAL A 136 6.26 12.50 -22.57
CA VAL A 136 6.00 11.07 -22.84
C VAL A 136 4.53 10.86 -23.19
N GLN A 137 4.24 10.75 -24.48
CA GLN A 137 2.93 10.40 -25.01
C GLN A 137 3.00 8.99 -25.61
N ASP A 138 1.97 8.17 -25.39
CA ASP A 138 1.87 6.80 -25.96
C ASP A 138 3.08 5.89 -25.71
N GLY A 139 3.76 6.07 -24.56
CA GLY A 139 4.96 5.31 -24.22
C GLY A 139 6.22 5.72 -24.99
N LYS A 140 6.14 6.74 -25.84
CA LYS A 140 7.28 7.33 -26.57
C LYS A 140 7.66 8.66 -25.94
N ARG A 141 8.96 8.84 -25.69
CA ARG A 141 9.48 10.12 -25.24
C ARG A 141 9.51 11.11 -26.42
N ILE A 142 8.61 12.07 -26.44
CA ILE A 142 8.62 13.17 -27.40
C ILE A 142 9.79 14.08 -27.03
N ARG A 143 10.80 14.14 -27.91
CA ARG A 143 11.75 15.24 -27.93
C ARG A 143 11.10 16.31 -28.80
N SER A 144 10.60 17.39 -28.22
CA SER A 144 10.15 18.53 -29.02
C SER A 144 11.28 18.89 -29.99
N ARG A 145 10.95 18.98 -31.29
CA ARG A 145 11.88 19.51 -32.29
C ARG A 145 12.34 20.87 -31.76
N ARG A 146 13.64 21.07 -31.61
CA ARG A 146 14.20 22.42 -31.54
C ARG A 146 13.84 23.03 -32.89
N ASP A 147 12.86 23.92 -32.93
CA ASP A 147 12.56 24.68 -34.15
C ASP A 147 13.84 25.37 -34.57
N ARG A 148 14.44 24.84 -35.64
CA ARG A 148 15.52 25.50 -36.36
C ARG A 148 14.82 26.57 -37.20
N THR A 149 14.47 27.68 -36.57
CA THR A 149 14.08 28.88 -37.31
C THR A 149 15.26 29.35 -38.14
N LYS A 150 14.92 29.64 -39.39
CA LYS A 150 15.72 29.87 -40.58
C LYS A 150 16.12 31.33 -40.67
#